data_AF-A0A7R7E6M1-F1
#
_entry.id   AF-A0A7R7E6M1-F1
#
_cell.length_a   1.000
_cell.length_b   1.000
_cell.length_c   1.000
_cell.angle_alpha   90.00
_cell.angle_beta   90.00
_cell.angle_gamma   90.00
#
_symmetry.space_group_name_H-M   'P 1'
#
loop_
_entity.id
_entity.type
_entity.pdbx_description
1 polymer ?
#
loop_
_entity_poly.entity_id
_entity_poly.type
_entity_poly.pdbx_seq_one_letter_code
_entity_poly.pdbx_strand_id
1 'polypeptide(L)'
;MAEETIVDVMTGEVTVNPDWVMENAGPPYRPTVLKSTVQARIITAGKMDEAYAMLTANPVYFARWFAPDHPVVYCDDPDAVGLVDALNLDPAEILAP
;
A
#
# COMPACT_ATOMS: atom_id res chain seq x y z
N MET A 1 -15.78 1.35 -28.71
CA MET A 1 -17.00 0.77 -28.09
C MET A 1 -17.95 1.95 -27.92
N ALA A 2 -19.13 1.90 -28.54
CA ALA A 2 -20.02 3.05 -28.67
C ALA A 2 -20.68 3.41 -27.33
N GLU A 3 -20.71 4.70 -26.98
CA GLU A 3 -21.47 5.25 -25.85
C GLU A 3 -22.97 5.21 -26.18
N GLU A 4 -23.75 4.41 -25.47
CA GLU A 4 -25.20 4.36 -25.69
C GLU A 4 -25.87 5.43 -24.81
N THR A 5 -26.34 6.50 -25.45
CA THR A 5 -27.03 7.62 -24.81
C THR A 5 -28.52 7.34 -24.76
N ILE A 6 -29.13 7.34 -23.58
CA ILE A 6 -30.59 7.27 -23.43
C ILE A 6 -31.14 8.69 -23.59
N VAL A 7 -31.95 8.88 -24.63
CA VAL A 7 -32.61 10.17 -24.91
C VAL A 7 -34.07 10.06 -24.46
N ASP A 8 -34.50 10.92 -23.53
CA ASP A 8 -35.93 11.08 -23.24
C ASP A 8 -36.60 11.79 -24.43
N VAL A 9 -37.43 11.04 -25.16
CA VAL A 9 -38.08 11.47 -26.40
C VAL A 9 -39.14 12.56 -26.15
N MET A 10 -39.56 12.82 -24.90
CA MET A 10 -40.58 13.82 -24.58
C MET A 10 -40.00 15.17 -24.15
N THR A 11 -38.75 15.22 -23.66
CA THR A 11 -38.15 16.44 -23.09
C THR A 11 -36.84 16.86 -23.78
N GLY A 12 -36.19 15.94 -24.52
CA GLY A 12 -34.89 16.19 -25.15
C GLY A 12 -33.73 16.26 -24.15
N GLU A 13 -33.96 15.89 -22.89
CA GLU A 13 -32.94 15.90 -21.85
C GLU A 13 -32.10 14.61 -21.94
N VAL A 14 -30.78 14.78 -21.99
CA VAL A 14 -29.84 13.67 -21.99
C VAL A 14 -29.46 13.37 -20.54
N THR A 15 -30.05 12.33 -19.96
CA THR A 15 -29.63 11.81 -18.66
C THR A 15 -28.63 10.67 -18.86
N VAL A 16 -27.40 10.89 -18.38
CA VAL A 16 -26.44 9.80 -18.17
C VAL A 16 -27.03 8.81 -17.17
N ASN A 17 -27.01 7.52 -17.51
CA ASN A 17 -27.53 6.47 -16.64
C ASN A 17 -26.77 6.50 -15.29
N PRO A 18 -27.45 6.73 -14.16
CA PRO A 18 -26.81 6.85 -12.85
C PRO A 18 -26.11 5.57 -12.38
N ASP A 19 -26.47 4.41 -12.93
CA ASP A 19 -25.83 3.13 -12.61
C ASP A 19 -24.38 3.04 -13.11
N TRP A 20 -23.99 3.89 -14.08
CA TRP A 20 -22.65 3.87 -14.71
C TRP A 20 -21.62 4.75 -13.97
N VAL A 21 -22.06 5.52 -12.96
CA VAL A 21 -21.18 6.44 -12.22
C VAL A 21 -20.38 5.71 -11.13
N MET A 22 -20.80 4.51 -10.71
CA MET A 22 -20.24 3.82 -9.53
C MET A 22 -19.20 2.74 -9.85
N GLU A 23 -19.02 2.34 -11.11
CA GLU A 23 -18.18 1.17 -11.46
C GLU A 23 -16.70 1.52 -11.76
N ASN A 24 -16.32 2.80 -11.72
CA ASN A 24 -14.96 3.28 -12.05
C ASN A 24 -14.18 3.85 -10.85
N ALA A 25 -14.63 3.64 -9.62
CA ALA A 25 -13.76 3.87 -8.48
C ALA A 25 -12.69 2.76 -8.49
N GLY A 26 -11.50 3.07 -9.00
CA GLY A 26 -10.34 2.19 -8.89
C GLY A 26 -10.14 1.73 -7.42
N PRO A 27 -9.34 0.68 -7.19
CA PRO A 27 -9.11 0.19 -5.83
C PRO A 27 -8.73 1.35 -4.90
N PRO A 28 -9.24 1.36 -3.65
CA PRO A 28 -8.99 2.45 -2.74
C PRO A 28 -7.48 2.68 -2.59
N TYR A 29 -7.08 3.94 -2.60
CA TYR A 29 -5.68 4.32 -2.43
C TYR A 29 -5.17 3.74 -1.10
N ARG A 30 -4.11 2.93 -1.18
CA ARG A 30 -3.44 2.33 -0.02
C ARG A 30 -2.04 2.92 0.09
N PRO A 31 -1.72 3.66 1.18
CA PRO A 31 -0.44 4.34 1.32
C PRO A 31 0.72 3.33 1.39
N THR A 32 1.85 3.74 0.83
CA THR A 32 3.08 2.94 0.82
C THR A 32 4.25 3.79 1.28
N VAL A 33 5.28 3.11 1.78
CA VAL A 33 6.55 3.72 2.18
C VAL A 33 7.71 2.94 1.56
N LEU A 34 8.80 3.64 1.22
CA LEU A 34 10.02 3.00 0.72
C LEU A 34 10.67 2.15 1.82
N LYS A 35 11.10 0.94 1.46
CA LYS A 35 11.84 0.06 2.38
C LYS A 35 13.15 0.68 2.87
N SER A 36 13.82 1.48 2.04
CA SER A 36 15.01 2.22 2.43
C SER A 36 14.71 3.29 3.49
N THR A 37 13.55 3.95 3.41
CA THR A 37 13.09 4.89 4.45
C THR A 37 12.83 4.16 5.76
N VAL A 38 12.14 3.01 5.71
CA VAL A 38 11.92 2.16 6.88
C VAL A 38 13.25 1.73 7.51
N GLN A 39 14.21 1.27 6.70
CA GLN A 39 15.56 0.92 7.16
C GLN A 39 16.28 2.11 7.80
N ALA A 40 16.23 3.30 7.21
CA ALA A 40 16.86 4.49 7.78
C ALA A 40 16.28 4.87 9.16
N ARG A 41 14.95 4.73 9.33
CA ARG A 41 14.28 4.96 10.62
C ARG A 41 14.68 3.90 11.65
N ILE A 42 14.73 2.62 11.27
CA ILE A 42 15.20 1.52 12.13
C ILE A 42 16.69 1.70 12.52
N ILE A 43 17.54 2.17 11.59
CA ILE A 43 18.95 2.50 11.84
C ILE A 43 19.04 3.64 12.87
N THR A 44 18.23 4.68 12.71
CA THR A 44 18.18 5.82 13.66
C THR A 44 17.78 5.37 15.06
N ALA A 45 16.89 4.38 15.15
CA ALA A 45 16.49 3.76 16.42
C ALA A 45 17.53 2.77 16.99
N GLY A 46 18.63 2.48 16.28
CA GLY A 46 19.66 1.55 16.71
C GLY A 46 19.23 0.07 16.66
N LYS A 47 18.21 -0.26 15.86
CA LYS A 47 17.56 -1.58 15.84
C LYS A 47 17.85 -2.41 14.59
N MET A 48 18.77 -1.98 13.74
CA MET A 48 19.00 -2.59 12.44
C MET A 48 19.56 -4.02 12.53
N ASP A 49 20.42 -4.32 13.52
CA ASP A 49 20.97 -5.67 13.70
C ASP A 49 19.87 -6.69 14.04
N GLU A 50 18.96 -6.33 14.94
CA GLU A 50 17.79 -7.14 15.31
C GLU A 50 16.85 -7.32 14.10
N ALA A 51 16.55 -6.23 13.39
CA ALA A 51 15.70 -6.26 12.20
C ALA A 51 16.28 -7.18 11.10
N TYR A 52 17.59 -7.09 10.87
CA TYR A 52 18.28 -7.92 9.89
C TYR A 52 18.24 -9.40 10.27
N ALA A 53 18.48 -9.73 11.54
CA ALA A 53 18.37 -11.10 12.03
C ALA A 53 16.96 -11.68 11.84
N MET A 54 15.92 -10.91 12.14
CA MET A 54 14.53 -11.32 11.95
C MET A 54 14.17 -11.54 10.47
N LEU A 55 14.54 -10.60 9.60
CA LEU A 55 14.27 -10.69 8.16
C LEU A 55 15.00 -11.85 7.49
N THR A 56 16.21 -12.18 7.94
CA THR A 56 17.03 -13.26 7.37
C THR A 56 16.73 -14.64 7.98
N ALA A 57 16.03 -14.71 9.11
CA ALA A 57 15.62 -15.97 9.74
C ALA A 57 14.56 -16.75 8.94
N ASN A 58 13.82 -16.07 8.05
CA ASN A 58 12.80 -16.69 7.19
C ASN A 58 13.07 -16.36 5.72
N PRO A 59 13.29 -17.36 4.84
CA PRO A 59 13.61 -17.12 3.42
C PRO A 59 12.50 -16.40 2.66
N VAL A 60 11.23 -16.53 3.07
CA VAL A 60 10.10 -15.81 2.45
C VAL A 60 10.14 -14.33 2.79
N TYR A 61 10.38 -13.99 4.06
CA TYR A 61 10.53 -12.59 4.49
C TYR A 61 11.76 -11.96 3.88
N PHE A 62 12.87 -12.68 3.82
CA PHE A 62 14.06 -12.24 3.11
C PHE A 62 13.76 -11.90 1.65
N ALA A 63 13.17 -12.83 0.89
CA ALA A 63 12.86 -12.61 -0.52
C ALA A 63 11.88 -11.44 -0.72
N ARG A 64 10.82 -11.35 0.08
CA ARG A 64 9.84 -10.25 0.00
C ARG A 64 10.47 -8.90 0.35
N TRP A 65 11.31 -8.84 1.38
CA TRP A 65 11.89 -7.59 1.85
C TRP A 65 13.00 -7.09 0.92
N PHE A 66 13.89 -7.97 0.46
CA PHE A 66 15.07 -7.56 -0.32
C PHE A 66 14.86 -7.63 -1.85
N ALA A 67 13.65 -7.93 -2.34
CA ALA A 67 13.30 -7.84 -3.76
C ALA A 67 13.50 -6.40 -4.29
N PRO A 68 14.43 -6.16 -5.24
CA PRO A 68 14.78 -4.81 -5.70
C PRO A 68 13.71 -4.16 -6.58
N ASP A 69 12.87 -4.97 -7.22
CA ASP A 69 11.74 -4.56 -8.08
C ASP A 69 10.47 -4.23 -7.30
N HIS A 70 10.43 -4.54 -6.00
CA HIS A 70 9.36 -4.17 -5.08
C HIS A 70 9.90 -3.28 -3.94
N PRO A 71 10.30 -2.02 -4.20
CA PRO A 71 11.03 -1.19 -3.24
C PRO A 71 10.17 -0.59 -2.12
N VAL A 72 8.86 -0.82 -2.14
CA VAL A 72 7.90 -0.27 -1.18
C VAL A 72 7.22 -1.37 -0.37
N VAL A 73 6.69 -1.00 0.78
CA VAL A 73 5.73 -1.79 1.56
C VAL A 73 4.48 -0.95 1.79
N TYR A 74 3.33 -1.59 1.95
CA TYR A 74 2.14 -0.89 2.42
C TYR A 74 2.32 -0.52 3.88
N CYS A 75 1.86 0.67 4.28
CA CYS A 75 1.99 1.17 5.65
C CYS A 75 1.23 0.29 6.68
N ASP A 76 0.24 -0.46 6.22
CA ASP A 76 -0.62 -1.39 6.98
C ASP A 76 -0.34 -2.87 6.58
N ASP A 77 0.78 -3.18 5.94
CA ASP A 77 1.17 -4.57 5.68
C ASP A 77 1.43 -5.29 7.02
N PRO A 78 0.74 -6.41 7.31
CA PRO A 78 0.82 -7.05 8.63
C PRO A 78 2.20 -7.63 8.94
N ASP A 79 2.98 -8.04 7.93
CA ASP A 79 4.35 -8.51 8.15
C ASP A 79 5.26 -7.31 8.46
N ALA A 80 5.06 -6.16 7.80
CA ALA A 80 5.81 -4.94 8.07
C ALA A 80 5.48 -4.38 9.47
N VAL A 81 4.20 -4.31 9.84
CA VAL A 81 3.77 -3.90 11.19
C VAL A 81 4.33 -4.85 12.23
N GLY A 82 4.23 -6.16 12.02
CA GLY A 82 4.76 -7.17 12.94
C GLY A 82 6.27 -7.10 13.13
N LEU A 83 7.04 -6.76 12.08
CA LEU A 83 8.47 -6.50 12.19
C LEU A 83 8.74 -5.29 13.11
N VAL A 84 8.03 -4.18 12.91
CA VAL A 84 8.24 -2.96 13.69
C VAL A 84 7.85 -3.16 15.16
N ASP A 85 6.71 -3.81 15.41
CA ASP A 85 6.25 -4.14 16.76
C ASP A 85 7.24 -5.05 17.50
N ALA A 86 7.79 -6.06 16.81
CA ALA A 86 8.76 -6.98 17.41
C ALA A 86 10.09 -6.29 17.78
N LEU A 87 10.42 -5.17 17.14
CA LEU A 87 11.56 -4.32 17.49
C LEU A 87 11.25 -3.33 18.61
N ASN A 88 10.01 -3.32 19.12
CA ASN A 88 9.49 -2.39 20.12
C ASN A 88 9.59 -0.92 19.66
N LEU A 89 9.24 -0.68 18.40
CA LEU A 89 9.16 0.63 17.75
C LEU A 89 7.69 0.96 17.41
N ASP A 90 7.38 2.24 17.17
CA ASP A 90 6.02 2.66 16.77
C ASP A 90 5.79 2.48 15.26
N PRO A 91 4.86 1.63 14.81
CA PRO A 91 4.52 1.48 13.39
C PRO A 91 4.06 2.79 12.73
N ALA A 92 3.39 3.68 13.47
CA ALA A 92 2.92 4.95 12.93
C ALA A 92 4.08 5.90 12.58
N GLU A 93 5.23 5.77 13.25
CA GLU A 93 6.44 6.53 12.96
C GLU A 93 7.28 5.84 11.88
N ILE A 94 7.50 4.54 12.03
CA ILE A 94 8.41 3.79 11.16
C ILE A 94 7.81 3.58 9.77
N LEU A 95 6.50 3.34 9.66
CA LEU A 95 5.81 3.05 8.40
C LEU A 95 5.05 4.26 7.84
N ALA A 96 5.21 5.46 8.42
CA ALA A 96 4.63 6.69 7.89
C ALA A 96 4.97 6.88 6.39
N PRO A 97 3.98 7.22 5.53
CA PRO A 97 4.21 7.45 4.10
C PRO A 97 5.17 8.62 3.83
#